data_AF-A0A328SBM1-F1
#
_entry.id   AF-A0A328SBM1-F1
#
_cell.length_a   1.000
_cell.length_b   1.000
_cell.length_c   1.000
_cell.angle_alpha   90.00
_cell.angle_beta   90.00
_cell.angle_gamma   90.00
#
_symmetry.space_group_name_H-M   'P 1'
#
loop_
_entity.id
_entity.type
_entity.pdbx_description
1 polymer ?
#
loop_
_entity_poly.entity_id
_entity_poly.type
_entity_poly.pdbx_seq_one_letter_code
_entity_poly.pdbx_strand_id
1 'polypeptide(L)'
;MTVYIDQIETTNITPYTDWGSFEYNYTPTTPGIHEVKFTYAGSERYLPSEAYITIIATEPPKEYSLVVDTTEFTPGQTTNITASILFGTETLKDVATNITKGKITFKVNGKTLKMIVVR
;
A
#
# COMPACT_ATOMS: atom_id res chain seq x y z
N MET A 1 -21.35 -23.33 -4.47
CA MET A 1 -21.11 -22.63 -3.20
C MET A 1 -20.93 -21.16 -3.54
N THR A 2 -21.49 -20.24 -2.76
CA THR A 2 -21.43 -18.80 -3.07
C THR A 2 -20.54 -18.09 -2.06
N VAL A 3 -19.67 -17.20 -2.54
CA VAL A 3 -18.74 -16.43 -1.72
C VAL A 3 -19.19 -14.98 -1.65
N TYR A 4 -19.22 -14.45 -0.44
CA TYR A 4 -19.49 -13.05 -0.16
C TYR A 4 -18.27 -12.42 0.50
N ILE A 5 -17.90 -11.21 0.05
CA ILE A 5 -16.92 -10.36 0.73
C ILE A 5 -17.68 -9.15 1.25
N ASP A 6 -17.59 -8.88 2.55
CA ASP A 6 -18.27 -7.75 3.20
C ASP A 6 -19.76 -7.70 2.84
N GLN A 7 -20.40 -8.88 2.91
CA GLN A 7 -21.81 -9.12 2.58
C GLN A 7 -22.20 -8.97 1.10
N ILE A 8 -21.27 -8.62 0.22
CA ILE A 8 -21.50 -8.51 -1.22
C ILE A 8 -21.19 -9.84 -1.88
N GLU A 9 -22.13 -10.39 -2.65
CA GLU A 9 -21.88 -11.59 -3.44
C GLU A 9 -20.81 -11.30 -4.51
N THR A 10 -19.73 -12.07 -4.48
CA THR A 10 -18.59 -11.86 -5.39
C THR A 10 -18.57 -12.90 -6.49
N THR A 11 -18.75 -14.18 -6.15
CA THR A 11 -18.60 -15.28 -7.12
C THR A 11 -19.22 -16.58 -6.63
N ASN A 12 -19.39 -17.52 -7.56
CA ASN A 12 -19.77 -18.89 -7.30
C ASN A 12 -18.57 -19.82 -7.53
N ILE A 13 -18.35 -20.72 -6.57
CA ILE A 13 -17.29 -21.73 -6.61
C ILE A 13 -17.91 -23.11 -6.80
N THR A 14 -17.34 -23.85 -7.74
CA THR A 14 -17.54 -25.29 -7.92
C THR A 14 -16.40 -26.03 -7.23
N PRO A 15 -16.68 -26.94 -6.30
CA PRO A 15 -15.64 -27.81 -5.73
C PRO A 15 -14.92 -28.59 -6.84
N TYR A 16 -13.61 -28.76 -6.69
CA TYR A 16 -12.80 -29.50 -7.68
C TYR A 16 -12.61 -30.98 -7.31
N THR A 17 -13.15 -31.42 -6.17
CA THR A 17 -13.22 -32.84 -5.79
C THR A 17 -14.65 -33.25 -5.49
N ASP A 18 -14.92 -34.56 -5.65
CA ASP A 18 -16.18 -35.19 -5.25
C ASP A 18 -16.45 -35.09 -3.74
N TRP A 19 -15.43 -34.73 -2.95
CA TRP A 19 -15.49 -34.54 -1.50
C TRP A 19 -15.75 -33.08 -1.10
N GLY A 20 -16.03 -32.19 -2.05
CA GLY A 20 -16.43 -30.81 -1.76
C GLY A 20 -15.27 -29.86 -1.45
N SER A 21 -14.03 -30.22 -1.78
CA SER A 21 -12.87 -29.35 -1.56
C SER A 21 -12.80 -28.22 -2.61
N PHE A 22 -12.39 -27.03 -2.16
CA PHE A 22 -12.17 -25.86 -3.01
C PHE A 22 -11.05 -24.99 -2.43
N GLU A 23 -10.51 -24.08 -3.26
CA GLU A 23 -9.58 -23.03 -2.85
C GLU A 23 -10.17 -21.68 -3.25
N TYR A 24 -9.98 -20.68 -2.41
CA TYR A 24 -10.37 -19.29 -2.70
C TYR A 24 -9.24 -18.35 -2.31
N ASN A 25 -8.70 -17.63 -3.30
CA ASN A 25 -7.68 -16.61 -3.10
C ASN A 25 -8.36 -15.25 -3.01
N TYR A 26 -8.14 -14.55 -1.89
CA TYR A 26 -8.63 -13.19 -1.68
C TYR A 26 -7.47 -12.28 -1.28
N THR A 27 -7.32 -11.17 -2.01
CA THR A 27 -6.33 -10.12 -1.72
C THR A 27 -7.08 -8.81 -1.46
N PRO A 28 -7.18 -8.36 -0.19
CA PRO A 28 -7.79 -7.08 0.14
C PRO A 28 -7.08 -5.91 -0.54
N THR A 29 -7.85 -4.97 -1.10
CA THR A 29 -7.30 -3.75 -1.74
C THR A 29 -7.34 -2.53 -0.82
N THR A 30 -7.99 -2.63 0.33
CA THR A 30 -8.09 -1.57 1.33
C THR A 30 -7.70 -2.11 2.71
N PRO A 31 -7.01 -1.31 3.53
CA PRO A 31 -6.83 -1.64 4.94
C PRO A 31 -8.19 -1.77 5.65
N GLY A 32 -8.24 -2.64 6.65
CA GLY A 32 -9.45 -2.86 7.44
C GLY A 32 -9.72 -4.33 7.71
N ILE A 33 -10.85 -4.56 8.37
CA ILE A 33 -11.41 -5.89 8.59
C ILE A 33 -12.27 -6.23 7.38
N HIS A 34 -12.03 -7.40 6.81
CA HIS A 34 -12.81 -7.96 5.71
C HIS A 34 -13.42 -9.28 6.16
N GLU A 35 -14.73 -9.42 6.02
CA GLU A 35 -15.43 -10.67 6.32
C GLU A 35 -15.66 -11.44 5.03
N VAL A 36 -15.16 -12.68 4.98
CA VAL A 36 -15.42 -13.62 3.89
C VAL A 36 -16.41 -14.67 4.37
N LYS A 37 -17.57 -14.73 3.73
CA LYS A 37 -18.60 -15.72 4.01
C LYS A 37 -18.72 -16.71 2.86
N PHE A 38 -18.68 -17.99 3.17
CA PHE A 38 -18.94 -19.09 2.25
C PHE A 38 -20.30 -19.70 2.56
N THR A 39 -21.09 -19.97 1.52
CA THR A 39 -22.43 -20.56 1.67
C THR A 39 -22.62 -21.76 0.77
N TYR A 40 -23.12 -22.84 1.35
CA TYR A 40 -23.63 -24.00 0.64
C TYR A 40 -25.15 -24.02 0.77
N ALA A 41 -25.86 -23.95 -0.35
CA ALA A 41 -27.32 -23.90 -0.37
C ALA A 41 -28.01 -25.23 0.01
N GLY A 42 -27.23 -26.30 0.23
CA GLY A 42 -27.77 -27.63 0.44
C GLY A 42 -27.98 -28.41 -0.86
N SER A 43 -28.50 -29.62 -0.70
CA SER A 43 -28.99 -30.51 -1.76
C SER A 43 -30.10 -31.40 -1.21
N GLU A 44 -30.63 -32.30 -2.01
CA GLU A 44 -31.61 -33.30 -1.54
C GLU A 44 -31.08 -34.17 -0.38
N ARG A 45 -29.76 -34.32 -0.27
CA ARG A 45 -29.11 -35.20 0.73
C ARG A 45 -28.43 -34.46 1.88
N TYR A 46 -28.14 -33.18 1.71
CA TYR A 46 -27.34 -32.39 2.66
C TYR A 46 -28.00 -31.05 2.94
N LEU A 47 -28.07 -30.69 4.22
CA LEU A 47 -28.59 -29.39 4.63
C LEU A 47 -27.69 -28.24 4.18
N PRO A 48 -28.25 -27.02 4.02
CA PRO A 48 -27.45 -25.83 3.80
C PRO A 48 -26.50 -25.56 4.97
N SER A 49 -25.40 -24.86 4.69
CA SER A 49 -24.42 -24.46 5.69
C SER A 49 -23.69 -23.18 5.31
N GLU A 50 -23.06 -22.55 6.29
CA GLU A 50 -22.25 -21.36 6.12
C GLU A 50 -20.98 -21.40 6.97
N ALA A 51 -19.95 -20.70 6.52
CA ALA A 51 -18.68 -20.53 7.20
C ALA A 51 -18.15 -19.10 7.01
N TYR A 52 -17.43 -18.60 8.01
CA TYR A 52 -16.92 -17.23 8.05
C TYR A 52 -15.41 -17.24 8.28
N ILE A 53 -14.72 -16.34 7.59
CA ILE A 53 -13.30 -16.03 7.81
C ILE A 53 -13.18 -14.52 7.97
N THR A 54 -12.47 -14.08 9.01
CA THR A 54 -12.10 -12.68 9.20
C THR A 54 -10.67 -12.47 8.73
N ILE A 55 -10.46 -11.56 7.78
CA ILE A 55 -9.14 -11.14 7.32
C ILE A 55 -8.90 -9.72 7.81
N ILE A 56 -7.72 -9.49 8.40
CA ILE A 56 -7.31 -8.16 8.85
C ILE A 56 -6.20 -7.69 7.90
N ALA A 57 -6.52 -6.71 7.04
CA ALA A 57 -5.57 -6.04 6.18
C ALA A 57 -5.03 -4.80 6.89
N THR A 58 -3.73 -4.77 7.17
CA THR A 58 -3.11 -3.60 7.81
C THR A 58 -2.61 -2.62 6.77
N GLU A 59 -2.71 -1.33 7.06
CA GLU A 59 -2.03 -0.32 6.25
C GLU A 59 -0.51 -0.51 6.38
N PRO A 60 0.24 -0.51 5.28
CA PRO A 60 1.71 -0.53 5.35
C PRO A 60 2.22 0.70 6.12
N PRO A 61 3.35 0.57 6.85
CA PRO A 61 3.94 1.69 7.55
C PRO A 61 4.30 2.80 6.57
N LYS A 62 4.03 4.05 6.96
CA LYS A 62 4.40 5.23 6.20
C LYS A 62 5.62 5.88 6.83
N GLU A 63 6.59 6.21 6.00
CA GLU A 63 7.85 6.80 6.44
C GLU A 63 8.19 8.05 5.64
N TYR A 64 8.98 8.93 6.27
CA TYR A 64 9.57 10.06 5.59
C TYR A 64 10.87 9.64 4.91
N SER A 65 11.09 10.09 3.68
CA SER A 65 12.36 9.91 2.97
C SER A 65 12.80 11.20 2.27
N LEU A 66 14.10 11.50 2.34
CA LEU A 66 14.70 12.63 1.61
C LEU A 66 15.20 12.15 0.25
N VAL A 67 14.75 12.81 -0.82
CA VAL A 67 15.19 12.56 -2.20
C VAL A 67 15.86 13.82 -2.74
N VAL A 68 16.96 13.65 -3.47
CA VAL A 68 17.70 14.74 -4.14
C VAL A 68 17.64 14.47 -5.65
N ASP A 69 17.28 15.49 -6.42
CA ASP A 69 16.90 15.31 -7.84
C ASP A 69 18.11 15.12 -8.77
N THR A 70 19.31 15.57 -8.37
CA THR A 70 20.53 15.35 -9.13
C THR A 70 21.75 15.17 -8.22
N THR A 71 22.64 14.27 -8.63
CA THR A 71 23.96 14.05 -8.03
C THR A 71 25.09 14.26 -9.06
N GLU A 72 24.77 14.66 -10.28
CA GLU A 72 25.70 14.83 -11.39
C GLU A 72 25.96 16.31 -11.65
N PHE A 73 27.25 16.66 -11.83
CA PHE A 73 27.69 18.04 -11.99
C PHE A 73 28.72 18.16 -13.11
N THR A 74 28.59 19.19 -13.93
CA THR A 74 29.57 19.53 -14.98
C THR A 74 30.46 20.69 -14.50
N PRO A 75 31.80 20.57 -14.56
CA PRO A 75 32.70 21.64 -14.15
C PRO A 75 32.42 22.97 -14.88
N GLY A 76 32.40 24.07 -14.12
CA GLY A 76 32.17 25.41 -14.66
C GLY A 76 30.70 25.75 -14.95
N GLN A 77 29.77 24.82 -14.77
CA GLN A 77 28.34 25.08 -14.92
C GLN A 77 27.64 25.28 -13.56
N THR A 78 26.61 26.12 -13.57
CA THR A 78 25.72 26.26 -12.41
C THR A 78 24.61 25.23 -12.53
N THR A 79 24.42 24.42 -11.49
CA THR A 79 23.34 23.43 -11.40
C THR A 79 22.47 23.74 -10.19
N ASN A 80 21.15 23.65 -10.36
CA ASN A 80 20.21 23.76 -9.25
C ASN A 80 20.09 22.39 -8.56
N ILE A 81 20.28 22.36 -7.24
CA ILE A 81 20.02 21.17 -6.43
C ILE A 81 18.68 21.38 -5.75
N THR A 82 17.74 20.50 -6.06
CA THR A 82 16.45 20.40 -5.40
C THR A 82 16.41 19.12 -4.58
N ALA A 83 15.76 19.21 -3.41
CA ALA A 83 15.50 18.05 -2.58
C ALA A 83 14.08 18.14 -2.04
N SER A 84 13.42 16.99 -2.00
CA SER A 84 12.05 16.84 -1.52
C SER A 84 12.02 15.85 -0.37
N ILE A 85 11.24 16.17 0.67
CA ILE A 85 10.86 15.18 1.66
C ILE A 85 9.58 14.54 1.17
N LEU A 86 9.62 13.23 0.96
CA LEU A 86 8.48 12.44 0.59
C LEU A 86 7.92 11.73 1.83
N PHE A 87 6.61 11.47 1.84
CA PHE A 87 5.93 10.68 2.86
C PHE A 87 5.03 9.65 2.18
N GLY A 88 5.08 8.41 2.63
CA GLY A 88 4.26 7.34 2.09
C GLY A 88 4.85 5.96 2.35
N THR A 89 4.39 4.99 1.58
CA THR A 89 4.85 3.59 1.64
C THR A 89 6.12 3.42 0.80
N GLU A 90 6.67 2.21 0.74
CA GLU A 90 7.82 1.93 -0.13
C GLU A 90 7.50 2.15 -1.62
N THR A 91 6.26 1.89 -2.04
CA THR A 91 5.85 1.91 -3.46
C THR A 91 5.04 3.15 -3.86
N LEU A 92 4.44 3.85 -2.90
CA LEU A 92 3.62 5.05 -3.14
C LEU A 92 4.03 6.14 -2.16
N LYS A 93 4.65 7.21 -2.69
CA LYS A 93 5.13 8.36 -1.91
C LYS A 93 4.68 9.67 -2.54
N ASP A 94 4.26 10.59 -1.69
CA ASP A 94 3.90 11.97 -2.07
C ASP A 94 4.83 12.98 -1.42
N VAL A 95 4.92 14.19 -1.98
CA VAL A 95 5.67 15.28 -1.35
C VAL A 95 5.01 15.65 -0.02
N ALA A 96 5.78 15.66 1.06
CA ALA A 96 5.31 16.00 2.39
C ALA A 96 5.03 17.50 2.51
N THR A 97 3.76 17.90 2.43
CA THR A 97 3.31 19.30 2.50
C THR A 97 3.03 19.80 3.92
N ASN A 98 2.92 18.88 4.88
CA ASN A 98 2.66 19.18 6.29
C ASN A 98 3.94 19.58 7.07
N ILE A 99 5.12 19.43 6.46
CA ILE A 99 6.39 19.83 7.07
C ILE A 99 6.58 21.33 6.85
N THR A 100 6.23 22.11 7.87
CA THR A 100 6.34 23.58 7.86
C THR A 100 7.52 24.12 8.66
N LYS A 101 8.24 23.23 9.38
CA LYS A 101 9.38 23.58 10.24
C LYS A 101 10.47 22.53 10.08
N GLY A 102 11.72 22.97 10.10
CA GLY A 102 12.87 22.10 9.98
C GLY A 102 14.09 22.85 9.44
N LYS A 103 15.24 22.19 9.47
CA LYS A 103 16.48 22.72 8.87
C LYS A 103 17.04 21.68 7.92
N ILE A 104 17.06 22.02 6.63
CA ILE A 104 17.79 21.25 5.62
C ILE A 104 19.16 21.89 5.47
N THR A 105 20.22 21.07 5.51
CA THR A 105 21.60 21.54 5.34
C THR A 105 22.26 20.74 4.23
N PHE A 106 22.62 21.40 3.14
CA PHE A 106 23.45 20.81 2.10
C PHE A 106 24.92 20.98 2.45
N LYS A 107 25.67 19.89 2.37
CA LYS A 107 27.13 19.90 2.57
C LYS A 107 27.83 19.34 1.35
N VAL A 108 28.90 19.99 0.94
CA VAL A 108 29.84 19.49 -0.08
C VAL A 108 31.17 19.28 0.61
N ASN A 109 31.69 18.04 0.58
CA ASN A 109 32.93 17.65 1.25
C ASN A 109 32.99 18.08 2.73
N GLY A 110 31.87 17.90 3.46
CA GLY A 110 31.76 18.25 4.88
C GLY A 110 31.52 19.73 5.19
N LYS A 111 31.63 20.63 4.20
CA LYS A 111 31.35 22.07 4.37
C LYS A 111 29.92 22.40 3.99
N THR A 112 29.23 23.13 4.87
CA THR A 112 27.85 23.60 4.62
C THR A 112 27.83 24.64 3.51
N LEU A 113 26.97 24.45 2.51
CA LEU A 113 26.69 25.46 1.50
C LEU A 113 25.85 26.57 2.11
N LYS A 114 26.20 27.83 1.82
CA LYS A 114 25.37 28.98 2.20
C LYS A 114 24.16 29.00 1.28
N MET A 115 22.96 28.72 1.81
CA MET A 115 21.72 28.87 1.05
C MET A 115 21.54 30.34 0.62
N ILE A 116 21.36 30.57 -0.67
CA ILE A 116 20.84 31.82 -1.22
C ILE A 116 19.35 31.59 -1.44
N VAL A 117 18.50 32.19 -0.62
CA VAL A 117 17.05 32.19 -0.89
C VAL A 117 16.81 33.24 -1.97
N VAL A 118 16.48 32.81 -3.18
CA VAL A 118 15.98 33.70 -4.24
C VAL A 118 14.51 33.97 -3.93
N ARG A 119 14.15 35.26 -3.81
CA ARG A 119 12.76 35.71 -3.59
C ARG A 119 12.03 35.87 -4.90
#